data_AF-A0A3A5M9R3-F1
#
_entry.id   AF-A0A3A5M9R3-F1
#
_cell.length_a   1.000
_cell.length_b   1.000
_cell.length_c   1.000
_cell.angle_alpha   90.00
_cell.angle_beta   90.00
_cell.angle_gamma   90.00
#
_symmetry.space_group_name_H-M   'P 1'
#
loop_
_entity.id
_entity.type
_entity.pdbx_description
1 polymer ?
#
loop_
_entity_poly.entity_id
_entity_poly.type
_entity_poly.pdbx_seq_one_letter_code
_entity_poly.pdbx_strand_id
1 'polypeptide(L)'
;MSFDPNDLPEDTRQEMIAQVQVTSVAWKFLRHFYNGDLAAAWKVMHPTLRLCLSQWWVDANRDAIRGEGLDIEVTAEQLSSQAGPQHKLWQHFERVLLRDFSRAYPLDPDRAGIGSLLRVIEMDTELLYVHPDSPEGRLWAPGESLPVYPLVIGLTNGEWKVLNWASDVVPEPGFPPTLSR
;
A
#
# COMPACT_ATOMS: atom_id res chain seq x y z
N MET A 1 23.64 -26.53 -0.44
CA MET A 1 23.56 -26.27 -1.90
C MET A 1 23.35 -24.79 -2.07
N SER A 2 24.21 -24.09 -2.82
CA SER A 2 23.98 -22.69 -3.19
C SER A 2 23.09 -22.71 -4.42
N PHE A 3 21.92 -22.08 -4.35
CA PHE A 3 21.07 -21.86 -5.51
C PHE A 3 21.72 -20.76 -6.36
N ASP A 4 22.05 -21.05 -7.63
CA ASP A 4 22.47 -20.05 -8.61
C ASP A 4 21.28 -19.73 -9.53
N PRO A 5 20.72 -18.50 -9.48
CA PRO A 5 19.62 -18.10 -10.36
C PRO A 5 19.93 -18.25 -11.85
N ASN A 6 21.21 -18.24 -12.25
CA ASN A 6 21.64 -18.38 -13.64
C ASN A 6 21.40 -19.79 -14.22
N ASP A 7 21.18 -20.79 -13.37
CA ASP A 7 20.90 -22.17 -13.80
C ASP A 7 19.43 -22.38 -14.21
N LEU A 8 18.55 -21.40 -13.97
CA LEU A 8 17.14 -21.46 -14.35
C LEU A 8 16.92 -21.14 -15.82
N PRO A 9 15.82 -21.63 -16.45
CA PRO A 9 15.38 -21.15 -17.77
C PRO A 9 15.21 -19.62 -17.78
N GLU A 10 15.48 -18.98 -18.93
CA GLU A 10 15.39 -17.52 -19.06
C GLU A 10 14.02 -16.98 -18.67
N ASP A 11 12.94 -17.62 -19.13
CA ASP A 11 11.58 -17.20 -18.80
C ASP A 11 11.32 -17.23 -17.28
N THR A 12 11.80 -18.28 -16.60
CA THR A 12 11.70 -18.39 -15.13
C THR A 12 12.52 -17.31 -14.41
N ARG A 13 13.69 -16.94 -14.94
CA ARG A 13 14.46 -15.82 -14.38
C ARG A 13 13.74 -14.49 -14.54
N GLN A 14 13.14 -14.24 -15.71
CA GLN A 14 12.38 -13.02 -15.97
C GLN A 14 11.16 -12.90 -15.06
N GLU A 15 10.40 -13.98 -14.88
CA GLU A 15 9.29 -14.05 -13.92
C GLU A 15 9.76 -13.77 -12.49
N MET A 16 10.88 -14.35 -12.06
CA MET A 16 11.45 -14.08 -10.73
C MET A 16 11.90 -12.63 -10.57
N ILE A 17 12.54 -12.04 -11.58
CA ILE A 17 12.99 -10.65 -11.56
C ILE A 17 11.78 -9.71 -11.45
N ALA A 18 10.72 -9.94 -12.23
CA ALA A 18 9.48 -9.17 -12.14
C ALA A 18 8.87 -9.25 -10.73
N GLN A 19 8.77 -10.47 -10.17
CA GLN A 19 8.25 -10.68 -8.82
C GLN A 19 9.09 -9.98 -7.74
N VAL A 20 10.42 -9.94 -7.90
CA VAL A 20 11.32 -9.24 -6.96
C VAL A 20 11.03 -7.73 -6.94
N GLN A 21 10.74 -7.12 -8.09
CA GLN A 21 10.42 -5.68 -8.14
C GLN A 21 9.12 -5.36 -7.40
N VAL A 22 8.07 -6.15 -7.66
CA VAL A 22 6.76 -6.00 -7.05
C VAL A 22 6.82 -6.20 -5.52
N THR A 23 7.45 -7.29 -5.08
CA THR A 23 7.62 -7.58 -3.64
C THR A 23 8.54 -6.59 -2.93
N SER A 24 9.56 -6.05 -3.61
CA SER A 24 10.44 -5.01 -3.05
C SER A 24 9.67 -3.72 -2.76
N VAL A 25 8.79 -3.30 -3.66
CA VAL A 25 7.93 -2.12 -3.47
C VAL A 25 6.96 -2.34 -2.30
N ALA A 26 6.34 -3.52 -2.22
CA ALA A 26 5.48 -3.89 -1.11
C ALA A 26 6.19 -3.77 0.24
N TRP A 27 7.39 -4.36 0.35
CA TRP A 27 8.16 -4.30 1.60
C TRP A 27 8.62 -2.89 1.98
N LYS A 28 9.03 -2.07 0.99
CA LYS A 28 9.35 -0.66 1.23
C LYS A 28 8.15 0.07 1.82
N PHE A 29 6.98 -0.10 1.21
CA PHE A 29 5.75 0.50 1.71
C PHE A 29 5.42 0.04 3.13
N LEU A 30 5.32 -1.27 3.36
CA LEU A 30 4.90 -1.83 4.66
C LEU A 30 5.84 -1.39 5.79
N ARG A 31 7.16 -1.45 5.58
CA ARG A 31 8.13 -1.05 6.62
C ARG A 31 8.01 0.42 6.98
N HIS A 32 7.95 1.32 5.98
CA HIS A 32 7.81 2.75 6.26
C HIS A 32 6.47 3.08 6.91
N PHE A 33 5.38 2.49 6.39
CA PHE A 33 4.03 2.73 6.90
C PHE A 33 3.87 2.29 8.35
N TYR A 34 4.25 1.05 8.69
CA TYR A 34 4.10 0.53 10.05
C TYR A 34 5.13 1.09 11.04
N ASN A 35 6.27 1.62 10.57
CA ASN A 35 7.22 2.37 11.41
C ASN A 35 6.80 3.84 11.62
N GLY A 36 5.68 4.26 11.05
CA GLY A 36 5.13 5.60 11.21
C GLY A 36 5.79 6.68 10.36
N ASP A 37 6.54 6.31 9.32
CA ASP A 37 7.13 7.22 8.34
C ASP A 37 6.26 7.24 7.07
N LEU A 38 5.13 7.95 7.14
CA LEU A 38 4.24 8.02 5.98
C LEU A 38 4.91 8.76 4.83
N ALA A 39 5.77 9.74 5.09
CA ALA A 39 6.44 10.50 4.04
C ALA A 39 7.32 9.61 3.14
N ALA A 40 8.04 8.64 3.71
CA ALA A 40 8.77 7.66 2.90
C ALA A 40 7.84 6.65 2.22
N ALA A 41 6.80 6.17 2.90
CA ALA A 41 5.79 5.29 2.31
C ALA A 41 5.07 5.96 1.11
N TRP A 42 4.81 7.27 1.19
CA TRP A 42 4.13 8.08 0.18
C TRP A 42 4.85 8.04 -1.18
N LYS A 43 6.19 7.96 -1.18
CA LYS A 43 7.01 7.94 -2.41
C LYS A 43 6.78 6.69 -3.25
N VAL A 44 6.45 5.58 -2.61
CA VAL A 44 6.19 4.28 -3.25
C VAL A 44 4.70 3.98 -3.41
N MET A 45 3.81 4.90 -2.99
CA MET A 45 2.38 4.82 -3.26
C MET A 45 2.04 5.33 -4.65
N HIS A 46 1.06 4.69 -5.26
CA HIS A 46 0.47 5.10 -6.53
C HIS A 46 -0.20 6.48 -6.38
N PRO A 47 -0.11 7.38 -7.38
CA PRO A 47 -0.80 8.68 -7.34
C PRO A 47 -2.30 8.57 -7.02
N THR A 48 -3.00 7.60 -7.63
CA THR A 48 -4.42 7.32 -7.36
C THR A 48 -4.69 7.03 -5.88
N LEU A 49 -3.90 6.17 -5.26
CA LEU A 49 -4.07 5.85 -3.84
C LEU A 49 -3.86 7.09 -2.97
N ARG A 50 -2.80 7.85 -3.24
CA ARG A 50 -2.52 9.09 -2.51
C ARG A 50 -3.67 10.09 -2.61
N LEU A 51 -4.26 10.22 -3.78
CA LEU A 51 -5.42 11.09 -3.99
C LEU A 51 -6.63 10.58 -3.23
N CYS A 52 -6.98 9.30 -3.32
CA CYS A 52 -8.11 8.73 -2.61
C CYS A 52 -7.97 8.90 -1.10
N LEU A 53 -6.80 8.60 -0.53
CA LEU A 53 -6.55 8.77 0.91
C LEU A 53 -6.66 10.24 1.34
N SER A 54 -6.17 11.15 0.50
CA SER A 54 -6.26 12.60 0.75
C SER A 54 -7.71 13.07 0.69
N GLN A 55 -8.48 12.64 -0.32
CA GLN A 55 -9.90 12.97 -0.47
C GLN A 55 -10.75 12.41 0.66
N TRP A 56 -10.52 11.15 1.08
CA TRP A 56 -11.18 10.56 2.24
C TRP A 56 -10.97 11.40 3.51
N TRP A 57 -9.72 11.78 3.78
CA TRP A 57 -9.41 12.56 4.97
C TRP A 57 -9.99 13.97 4.89
N VAL A 58 -9.87 14.64 3.75
CA VAL A 58 -10.41 15.99 3.56
C VAL A 58 -11.93 15.99 3.68
N ASP A 59 -12.62 15.00 3.09
CA ASP A 59 -14.07 14.88 3.17
C ASP A 59 -14.54 14.72 4.62
N ALA A 60 -13.86 13.86 5.39
CA ALA A 60 -14.13 13.66 6.81
C ALA A 60 -13.85 14.89 7.69
N ASN A 61 -13.05 15.85 7.22
CA ASN A 61 -12.66 17.07 7.95
C ASN A 61 -13.12 18.36 7.24
N ARG A 62 -14.12 18.25 6.35
CA ARG A 62 -14.56 19.31 5.43
C ARG A 62 -14.82 20.65 6.12
N ASP A 63 -15.54 20.64 7.24
CA ASP A 63 -15.92 21.86 7.95
C ASP A 63 -14.72 22.56 8.61
N ALA A 64 -13.80 21.79 9.18
CA ALA A 64 -12.58 22.33 9.78
C ALA A 64 -11.67 22.97 8.73
N ILE A 65 -11.51 22.29 7.58
CA ILE A 65 -10.68 22.77 6.46
C ILE A 65 -11.27 24.06 5.86
N ARG A 66 -12.60 24.11 5.67
CA ARG A 66 -13.29 25.33 5.21
C ARG A 66 -13.21 26.46 6.23
N GLY A 67 -13.23 26.15 7.53
CA GLY A 67 -13.01 27.11 8.61
C GLY A 67 -11.63 27.76 8.57
N GLU A 68 -10.62 27.08 8.04
CA GLU A 68 -9.29 27.63 7.76
C GLU A 68 -9.20 28.41 6.42
N GLY A 69 -10.32 28.54 5.70
CA GLY A 69 -10.37 29.23 4.40
C GLY A 69 -9.74 28.44 3.25
N LEU A 70 -9.55 27.13 3.40
CA LEU A 70 -9.00 26.28 2.35
C LEU A 70 -10.10 25.65 1.51
N ASP A 71 -9.81 25.49 0.21
CA ASP A 71 -10.64 24.70 -0.69
C ASP A 71 -10.33 23.20 -0.52
N ILE A 72 -11.38 22.37 -0.48
CA ILE A 72 -11.25 20.94 -0.17
C ILE A 72 -10.64 20.14 -1.33
N GLU A 73 -10.98 20.48 -2.57
CA GLU A 73 -10.47 19.77 -3.75
C GLU A 73 -8.99 20.09 -3.92
N VAL A 74 -8.65 21.38 -3.85
CA VAL A 74 -7.26 21.86 -3.91
C VAL A 74 -6.43 21.28 -2.76
N THR A 75 -6.98 21.21 -1.54
CA THR A 75 -6.27 20.62 -0.40
C THR A 75 -5.97 19.13 -0.62
N ALA A 76 -6.95 18.37 -1.13
CA ALA A 76 -6.76 16.95 -1.42
C ALA A 76 -5.69 16.73 -2.52
N GLU A 77 -5.71 17.54 -3.58
CA GLU A 77 -4.69 17.51 -4.63
C GLU A 77 -3.28 17.81 -4.07
N GLN A 78 -3.15 18.87 -3.26
CA GLN A 78 -1.87 19.26 -2.66
C GLN A 78 -1.31 18.18 -1.74
N LEU A 79 -2.14 17.60 -0.86
CA LEU A 79 -1.76 16.48 0.01
C LEU A 79 -1.37 15.23 -0.78
N SER A 80 -2.08 14.95 -1.88
CA SER A 80 -1.83 13.78 -2.73
C SER A 80 -0.50 13.86 -3.49
N SER A 81 0.05 15.06 -3.66
CA SER A 81 1.28 15.30 -4.41
C SER A 81 2.52 14.70 -3.71
N GLN A 82 3.64 14.61 -4.43
CA GLN A 82 4.92 14.21 -3.81
C GLN A 82 5.43 15.26 -2.81
N ALA A 83 5.01 16.51 -2.97
CA ALA A 83 5.28 17.58 -2.01
C ALA A 83 4.24 17.63 -0.87
N GLY A 84 3.26 16.72 -0.85
CA GLY A 84 2.25 16.60 0.21
C GLY A 84 2.82 16.65 1.63
N PRO A 85 3.95 15.98 1.92
CA PRO A 85 4.66 16.10 3.20
C PRO A 85 5.02 17.50 3.67
N GLN A 86 5.03 18.50 2.78
CA GLN A 86 5.32 19.90 3.09
C GLN A 86 4.06 20.72 3.34
N HIS A 87 2.87 20.16 3.08
CA HIS A 87 1.60 20.84 3.28
C HIS A 87 1.33 21.07 4.78
N LYS A 88 0.75 22.22 5.14
CA LYS A 88 0.51 22.58 6.55
C LYS A 88 -0.36 21.58 7.33
N LEU A 89 -1.26 20.88 6.63
CA LEU A 89 -2.13 19.86 7.23
C LEU A 89 -1.52 18.45 7.24
N TRP A 90 -0.32 18.25 6.70
CA TRP A 90 0.28 16.92 6.55
C TRP A 90 0.36 16.15 7.87
N GLN A 91 0.85 16.78 8.94
CA GLN A 91 1.00 16.10 10.23
C GLN A 91 -0.34 15.61 10.80
N HIS A 92 -1.44 16.32 10.53
CA HIS A 92 -2.78 15.89 10.95
C HIS A 92 -3.29 14.74 10.09
N PHE A 93 -3.09 14.82 8.78
CA PHE A 93 -3.41 13.77 7.82
C PHE A 93 -2.66 12.47 8.14
N GLU A 94 -1.33 12.53 8.24
CA GLU A 94 -0.43 11.41 8.50
C GLU A 94 -0.81 10.68 9.80
N ARG A 95 -0.99 11.43 10.89
CA ARG A 95 -1.35 10.85 12.18
C ARG A 95 -2.67 10.09 12.14
N VAL A 96 -3.68 10.63 11.45
CA VAL A 96 -4.99 9.97 11.34
C VAL A 96 -4.87 8.72 10.48
N LEU A 97 -4.24 8.83 9.32
CA LEU A 97 -4.08 7.72 8.38
C LEU A 97 -3.34 6.54 9.03
N LEU A 98 -2.16 6.79 9.59
CA LEU A 98 -1.34 5.76 10.23
C LEU A 98 -2.07 5.10 11.40
N ARG A 99 -2.73 5.90 12.25
CA ARG A 99 -3.50 5.38 13.40
C ARG A 99 -4.64 4.49 12.94
N ASP A 100 -5.44 4.93 11.98
CA ASP A 100 -6.67 4.25 11.59
C ASP A 100 -6.36 2.95 10.84
N PHE A 101 -5.38 2.97 9.93
CA PHE A 101 -4.95 1.77 9.22
C PHE A 101 -4.21 0.78 10.11
N SER A 102 -3.26 1.22 10.94
CA SER A 102 -2.53 0.30 11.83
C SER A 102 -3.45 -0.34 12.88
N ARG A 103 -4.53 0.35 13.26
CA ARG A 103 -5.56 -0.22 14.14
C ARG A 103 -6.47 -1.22 13.42
N ALA A 104 -6.90 -0.91 12.19
CA ALA A 104 -7.78 -1.77 11.41
C ALA A 104 -7.07 -3.03 10.89
N TYR A 105 -5.80 -2.89 10.53
CA TYR A 105 -4.98 -3.93 9.91
C TYR A 105 -3.67 -4.07 10.69
N PRO A 106 -3.70 -4.68 11.89
CA PRO A 106 -2.49 -4.88 12.66
C PRO A 106 -1.55 -5.85 11.93
N LEU A 107 -0.32 -5.39 11.67
CA LEU A 107 0.73 -6.16 11.03
C LEU A 107 2.09 -5.73 11.61
N ASP A 108 2.97 -6.70 11.84
CA ASP A 108 4.38 -6.48 12.13
C ASP A 108 5.19 -6.86 10.88
N PRO A 109 5.76 -5.89 10.14
CA PRO A 109 6.52 -6.17 8.92
C PRO A 109 7.72 -7.11 9.12
N ASP A 110 8.31 -7.16 10.31
CA ASP A 110 9.45 -8.02 10.62
C ASP A 110 9.03 -9.47 10.90
N ARG A 111 7.72 -9.68 11.09
CA ARG A 111 7.08 -10.98 11.34
C ARG A 111 5.95 -11.24 10.36
N ALA A 112 6.05 -10.72 9.14
CA ALA A 112 5.09 -10.90 8.09
C ALA A 112 5.68 -11.68 6.92
N GLY A 113 4.82 -12.39 6.19
CA GLY A 113 5.12 -13.01 4.91
C GLY A 113 4.31 -12.37 3.78
N ILE A 114 4.85 -12.45 2.57
CA ILE A 114 4.12 -12.17 1.33
C ILE A 114 4.02 -13.48 0.55
N GLY A 115 2.81 -13.85 0.13
CA GLY A 115 2.59 -15.01 -0.71
C GLY A 115 3.40 -14.92 -2.01
N SER A 116 4.09 -16.00 -2.36
CA SER A 116 5.04 -16.05 -3.48
C SER A 116 4.40 -16.26 -4.86
N LEU A 117 3.11 -16.59 -4.91
CA LEU A 117 2.40 -16.82 -6.15
C LEU A 117 1.98 -15.49 -6.79
N LEU A 118 2.40 -15.29 -8.04
CA LEU A 118 1.94 -14.23 -8.93
C LEU A 118 0.41 -14.29 -9.06
N ARG A 119 -0.25 -13.14 -8.88
CA ARG A 119 -1.69 -12.98 -9.11
C ARG A 119 -1.93 -11.69 -9.88
N VAL A 120 -2.01 -11.81 -11.19
CA VAL A 120 -2.32 -10.70 -12.09
C VAL A 120 -3.82 -10.42 -12.01
N ILE A 121 -4.21 -9.19 -11.66
CA ILE A 121 -5.61 -8.73 -11.76
C ILE A 121 -5.84 -8.17 -13.17
N GLU A 122 -4.90 -7.36 -13.66
CA GLU A 122 -4.90 -6.73 -14.98
C GLU A 122 -3.46 -6.65 -15.52
N MET A 123 -3.27 -6.31 -16.81
CA MET A 123 -1.96 -6.31 -17.48
C MET A 123 -0.84 -5.55 -16.73
N ASP A 124 -1.22 -4.50 -15.98
CA ASP A 124 -0.32 -3.62 -15.23
C ASP A 124 -0.60 -3.62 -13.72
N THR A 125 -1.34 -4.61 -13.21
CA THR A 125 -1.77 -4.68 -11.81
C THR A 125 -1.62 -6.08 -11.22
N GLU A 126 -0.90 -6.16 -10.11
CA GLU A 126 -0.66 -7.39 -9.36
C GLU A 126 -1.26 -7.34 -7.94
N LEU A 127 -1.73 -8.49 -7.47
CA LEU A 127 -2.26 -8.71 -6.14
C LEU A 127 -1.30 -9.53 -5.28
N LEU A 128 -0.87 -8.95 -4.17
CA LEU A 128 -0.14 -9.64 -3.14
C LEU A 128 -1.07 -9.93 -1.95
N TYR A 129 -0.81 -11.05 -1.28
CA TYR A 129 -1.40 -11.35 0.03
C TYR A 129 -0.33 -11.30 1.08
N VAL A 130 -0.50 -10.37 2.01
CA VAL A 130 0.35 -10.19 3.18
C VAL A 130 -0.32 -10.87 4.35
N HIS A 131 0.45 -11.64 5.13
CA HIS A 131 -0.06 -12.32 6.30
C HIS A 131 0.98 -12.29 7.42
N PRO A 132 0.58 -12.42 8.69
CA PRO A 132 1.52 -12.74 9.75
C PRO A 132 2.27 -14.02 9.40
N ASP A 133 3.58 -14.02 9.64
CA ASP A 133 4.36 -15.25 9.61
C ASP A 133 3.89 -16.17 10.74
N SER A 134 4.23 -17.45 10.63
CA SER A 134 3.87 -18.42 11.65
C SER A 134 4.38 -17.98 13.03
N PRO A 135 3.60 -18.13 14.12
CA PRO A 135 4.08 -17.84 15.46
C PRO A 135 5.37 -18.61 15.73
N GLU A 136 6.32 -17.97 16.43
CA GLU A 136 7.64 -18.55 16.69
C GLU A 136 7.56 -20.00 17.14
N GLY A 137 8.21 -20.88 16.37
CA GLY A 137 8.37 -22.29 16.74
C GLY A 137 7.16 -23.19 16.49
N ARG A 138 6.09 -22.72 15.81
CA ARG A 138 5.01 -23.61 15.37
C ARG A 138 4.68 -23.43 13.90
N LEU A 139 4.12 -24.46 13.29
CA LEU A 139 3.38 -24.35 12.03
C LEU A 139 1.90 -24.08 12.33
N TRP A 140 1.23 -23.39 11.41
CA TRP A 140 -0.23 -23.22 11.46
C TRP A 140 -0.93 -24.58 11.50
N ALA A 141 -1.93 -24.71 12.38
CA ALA A 141 -2.70 -25.95 12.45
C ALA A 141 -3.70 -26.01 11.28
N PRO A 142 -4.03 -27.22 10.77
CA PRO A 142 -5.10 -27.36 9.79
C PRO A 142 -6.43 -26.76 10.30
N GLY A 143 -7.07 -25.93 9.47
CA GLY A 143 -8.33 -25.26 9.81
C GLY A 143 -8.19 -23.97 10.62
N GLU A 144 -6.97 -23.58 10.98
CA GLU A 144 -6.72 -22.29 11.63
C GLU A 144 -6.95 -21.13 10.66
N SER A 145 -7.68 -20.12 11.12
CA SER A 145 -7.92 -18.89 10.35
C SER A 145 -6.87 -17.85 10.70
N LEU A 146 -6.26 -17.27 9.68
CA LEU A 146 -5.32 -16.16 9.81
C LEU A 146 -5.82 -14.95 9.02
N PRO A 147 -5.58 -13.73 9.51
CA PRO A 147 -5.85 -12.54 8.73
C PRO A 147 -4.92 -12.51 7.51
N VAL A 148 -5.50 -12.23 6.36
CA VAL A 148 -4.78 -11.98 5.12
C VAL A 148 -5.16 -10.59 4.65
N TYR A 149 -4.16 -9.76 4.38
CA TYR A 149 -4.33 -8.39 3.93
C TYR A 149 -3.92 -8.29 2.46
N PRO A 150 -4.87 -7.98 1.57
CA PRO A 150 -4.57 -7.72 0.17
C PRO A 150 -3.71 -6.47 0.01
N LEU A 151 -2.75 -6.50 -0.92
CA LEU A 151 -1.96 -5.35 -1.33
C LEU A 151 -1.92 -5.33 -2.85
N VAL A 152 -2.51 -4.30 -3.45
CA VAL A 152 -2.55 -4.13 -4.90
C VAL A 152 -1.37 -3.28 -5.31
N ILE A 153 -0.60 -3.76 -6.29
CA ILE A 153 0.58 -3.09 -6.85
C ILE A 153 0.27 -2.77 -8.31
N GLY A 154 0.41 -1.51 -8.71
CA GLY A 154 0.16 -1.05 -10.08
C GLY A 154 1.41 -0.45 -10.71
N LEU A 155 1.61 -0.70 -12.00
CA LEU A 155 2.68 -0.11 -12.79
C LEU A 155 2.27 1.28 -13.27
N THR A 156 3.02 2.32 -12.90
CA THR A 156 2.79 3.69 -13.36
C THR A 156 4.11 4.34 -13.76
N ASN A 157 4.15 4.92 -14.96
CA ASN A 157 5.35 5.56 -15.51
C ASN A 157 6.61 4.67 -15.45
N GLY A 158 6.45 3.35 -15.66
CA GLY A 158 7.54 2.37 -15.60
C GLY A 158 7.99 1.97 -14.19
N GLU A 159 7.29 2.41 -13.14
CA GLU A 159 7.59 2.03 -11.76
C GLU A 159 6.40 1.33 -11.10
N TRP A 160 6.65 0.20 -10.45
CA TRP A 160 5.67 -0.44 -9.58
C TRP A 160 5.44 0.40 -8.33
N LYS A 161 4.17 0.63 -7.98
CA LYS A 161 3.75 1.39 -6.79
C LYS A 161 2.54 0.74 -6.12
N VAL A 162 2.39 0.96 -4.83
CA VAL A 162 1.23 0.46 -4.07
C VAL A 162 -0.03 1.22 -4.48
N LEU A 163 -0.95 0.51 -5.14
CA LEU A 163 -2.21 1.02 -5.65
C LEU A 163 -3.36 0.84 -4.65
N ASN A 164 -3.31 -0.16 -3.78
CA ASN A 164 -4.20 -0.25 -2.62
C ASN A 164 -3.60 -1.08 -1.49
N TRP A 165 -4.06 -0.85 -0.26
CA TRP A 165 -3.70 -1.61 0.93
C TRP A 165 -4.94 -2.05 1.71
N ALA A 166 -4.94 -3.32 2.11
CA ALA A 166 -6.01 -4.01 2.82
C ALA A 166 -7.34 -4.15 2.05
N SER A 167 -7.29 -4.01 0.73
CA SER A 167 -8.40 -4.26 -0.20
C SER A 167 -7.82 -4.75 -1.53
N ASP A 168 -8.51 -5.69 -2.17
CA ASP A 168 -8.16 -6.26 -3.48
C ASP A 168 -8.75 -5.47 -4.65
N VAL A 169 -9.47 -4.39 -4.35
CA VAL A 169 -10.13 -3.51 -5.31
C VAL A 169 -9.26 -2.32 -5.66
N VAL A 170 -9.25 -1.88 -6.92
CA VAL A 170 -8.62 -0.61 -7.31
C VAL A 170 -9.47 0.57 -6.81
N PRO A 171 -8.90 1.53 -6.05
CA PRO A 171 -9.67 2.64 -5.54
C PRO A 171 -9.95 3.69 -6.63
N GLU A 172 -11.14 4.28 -6.58
CA GLU A 172 -11.57 5.35 -7.48
C GLU A 172 -11.61 6.70 -6.76
N PRO A 173 -10.93 7.73 -7.29
CA PRO A 173 -10.99 9.08 -6.74
C PRO A 173 -12.41 9.67 -6.76
N GLY A 174 -12.74 10.44 -5.73
CA GLY A 174 -14.05 11.07 -5.54
C GLY A 174 -14.18 11.74 -4.18
N PHE A 175 -15.32 12.37 -3.91
CA PHE A 175 -15.64 12.97 -2.61
C PHE A 175 -16.96 12.39 -2.05
N PRO A 176 -16.92 11.29 -1.29
CA PRO A 176 -15.74 10.49 -0.92
C PRO A 176 -15.25 9.57 -2.06
N PRO A 177 -14.01 9.04 -1.98
CA PRO A 177 -13.54 8.00 -2.89
C PRO A 177 -14.34 6.71 -2.74
N THR A 178 -14.37 5.90 -3.80
CA THR A 178 -15.11 4.63 -3.85
C THR A 178 -14.17 3.43 -4.06
N LEU A 179 -14.64 2.26 -3.62
CA LEU A 179 -14.06 0.96 -3.97
C LEU A 179 -15.04 0.30 -4.94
N SER A 180 -14.80 0.40 -6.24
CA SER A 180 -15.65 -0.17 -7.29
C SER A 180 -15.27 -1.61 -7.60
N ARG A 181 -16.25 -2.49 -7.74
CA ARG A 181 -16.06 -3.88 -8.18
C ARG A 181 -16.59 -4.09 -9.58
#